data_AF-A0A7X4APA9-F1
#
_entry.id   AF-A0A7X4APA9-F1
#
_cell.length_a   1.000
_cell.length_b   1.000
_cell.length_c   1.000
_cell.angle_alpha   90.00
_cell.angle_beta   90.00
_cell.angle_gamma   90.00
#
_symmetry.space_group_name_H-M   'P 1'
#
loop_
_entity.id
_entity.type
_entity.pdbx_description
1 polymer ?
#
loop_
_entity_poly.entity_id
_entity_poly.type
_entity_poly.pdbx_seq_one_letter_code
_entity_poly.pdbx_strand_id
1 'polypeptide(L)' 'MKLTEHQVNFFNTFGYLAIPGMFSPSEMEWIIEEFELTIQEFGGGKNHDGTSRTMFGGPIEHRPRLCT' A
#
# COMPACT_ATOMS: atom_id res chain seq x y z
N MET A 1 6.72 17.13 -0.99
CA MET A 1 7.99 16.80 -1.68
C MET A 1 7.94 17.37 -3.09
N LYS A 2 9.04 17.90 -3.63
CA LYS A 2 9.17 18.26 -5.05
C LYS A 2 10.26 17.39 -5.68
N LEU A 3 9.96 16.73 -6.79
CA LEU A 3 10.93 15.90 -7.52
C LEU A 3 11.98 16.79 -8.18
N THR A 4 13.21 16.27 -8.31
CA THR A 4 14.24 16.92 -9.10
C THR A 4 13.95 16.76 -10.60
N GLU A 5 14.50 17.65 -11.42
CA GLU A 5 14.36 17.56 -12.88
C GLU A 5 14.91 16.22 -13.41
N HIS A 6 15.99 15.71 -12.82
CA HIS A 6 16.52 14.40 -13.16
C HIS A 6 15.52 13.27 -12.86
N GLN A 7 14.86 13.27 -11.70
CA GLN A 7 13.85 12.27 -11.35
C GLN A 7 12.63 12.35 -12.29
N VAL A 8 12.21 13.56 -12.66
CA VAL A 8 11.13 13.77 -13.64
C VAL A 8 11.53 13.20 -15.00
N ASN A 9 12.73 13.51 -15.49
CA ASN A 9 13.22 13.01 -16.77
C ASN A 9 13.39 11.48 -16.77
N PHE A 10 13.84 10.91 -15.65
CA PHE A 10 13.91 9.46 -15.47
C PHE A 10 12.52 8.83 -15.59
N PHE A 11 11.53 9.34 -14.84
CA PHE A 11 10.15 8.85 -14.93
C PHE A 11 9.58 8.96 -16.34
N ASN A 12 9.78 10.09 -17.01
CA ASN A 12 9.31 10.29 -18.40
C ASN A 12 9.97 9.32 -19.39
N THR A 13 11.18 8.84 -19.10
CA THR A 13 11.92 7.91 -19.97
C THR A 13 11.55 6.45 -19.70
N PHE A 14 11.42 6.07 -18.41
CA PHE A 14 11.32 4.67 -17.99
C PHE A 14 9.96 4.27 -17.43
N GLY A 15 9.08 5.23 -17.14
CA GLY A 15 7.72 4.99 -16.64
C GLY A 15 7.61 4.65 -15.15
N TYR A 16 8.71 4.73 -14.39
CA TYR A 16 8.71 4.50 -12.95
C TYR A 16 9.76 5.36 -12.24
N LEU A 17 9.62 5.49 -10.92
CA LEU A 17 10.60 6.13 -10.06
C LEU A 17 10.65 5.40 -8.72
N ALA A 18 11.85 4.99 -8.30
CA ALA A 18 12.08 4.48 -6.95
C ALA A 18 12.39 5.64 -6.00
N ILE A 19 11.70 5.69 -4.87
CA ILE A 19 11.93 6.69 -3.81
C ILE A 19 12.25 5.94 -2.51
N PRO A 20 13.54 5.67 -2.25
CA PRO A 20 13.95 4.96 -1.03
C PRO A 20 13.60 5.77 0.21
N GLY A 21 13.10 5.10 1.25
CA GLY A 21 12.79 5.76 2.53
C GLY A 21 11.66 6.78 2.46
N MET A 22 10.71 6.61 1.53
CA MET A 22 9.50 7.46 1.45
C MET A 22 8.71 7.44 2.76
N PHE A 23 8.66 6.27 3.41
CA PHE A 23 8.05 6.07 4.72
C PHE A 23 9.13 5.75 5.74
N SER A 24 8.98 6.27 6.95
CA SER A 24 9.76 5.83 8.10
C SER A 24 9.42 4.36 8.45
N PRO A 25 10.33 3.65 9.16
CA PRO A 25 10.05 2.28 9.61
C PRO A 25 8.76 2.15 10.42
N SER A 26 8.47 3.10 11.30
CA SER A 26 7.24 3.12 12.10
C SER A 26 6.00 3.38 11.25
N GLU A 27 6.11 4.22 10.21
CA GLU A 27 5.01 4.41 9.25
C GLU A 27 4.69 3.12 8.50
N MET A 28 5.72 2.42 8.01
CA MET A 28 5.52 1.14 7.35
C MET A 28 4.87 0.12 8.28
N GLU A 29 5.32 0.02 9.53
CA GLU A 29 4.76 -0.91 10.53
C GLU A 29 3.26 -0.71 10.70
N TRP A 30 2.80 0.51 11.00
CA TRP A 30 1.37 0.70 11.23
C TRP A 30 0.54 0.60 9.95
N ILE A 31 1.07 1.00 8.79
CA ILE A 31 0.37 0.85 7.50
C ILE A 31 0.15 -0.63 7.20
N ILE A 32 1.17 -1.47 7.43
CA ILE A 32 1.09 -2.91 7.24
C ILE A 32 0.04 -3.50 8.18
N GLU A 33 0.09 -3.16 9.47
CA GLU A 33 -0.88 -3.67 10.45
C GLU A 33 -2.32 -3.32 10.09
N GLU A 34 -2.59 -2.06 9.74
CA GLU A 34 -3.93 -1.61 9.36
C GLU A 34 -4.41 -2.32 8.08
N PHE A 35 -3.53 -2.47 7.09
CA PHE A 35 -3.88 -3.16 5.85
C PHE A 35 -4.13 -4.66 6.07
N GLU A 36 -3.31 -5.34 6.88
CA GLU A 36 -3.51 -6.75 7.24
C GLU A 36 -4.86 -6.98 7.92
N LEU A 37 -5.26 -6.09 8.84
CA LEU A 37 -6.57 -6.17 9.48
C LEU A 37 -7.71 -6.11 8.46
N THR A 38 -7.57 -5.34 7.37
CA THR A 38 -8.61 -5.28 6.33
C THR A 38 -8.80 -6.62 5.63
N ILE A 39 -7.71 -7.34 5.35
CA ILE A 39 -7.74 -8.67 4.75
C ILE A 39 -8.38 -9.66 5.72
N GLN A 40 -8.02 -9.58 7.00
CA GLN A 40 -8.54 -10.48 8.03
C GLN A 40 -10.04 -10.30 8.29
N GLU A 41 -10.51 -9.06 8.31
CA GLU A 41 -11.89 -8.71 8.68
C GLU A 41 -12.84 -8.70 7.48
N PHE A 42 -12.36 -8.30 6.29
CA PHE A 42 -13.21 -8.08 5.10
C PHE A 42 -12.81 -8.91 3.88
N GLY A 43 -11.57 -9.40 3.82
CA GLY A 43 -11.03 -10.19 2.71
C GLY A 43 -11.13 -11.72 2.88
N GLY A 44 -11.91 -12.21 3.85
CA GLY A 44 -12.03 -13.64 4.15
C GLY A 44 -10.90 -14.20 5.03
N GLY A 45 -9.84 -13.42 5.25
CA GLY A 45 -8.82 -13.64 6.28
C GLY A 45 -8.33 -15.08 6.42
N LYS A 46 -8.44 -15.59 7.65
CA LYS A 46 -8.02 -16.95 8.05
C LYS A 46 -8.74 -18.09 7.31
N ASN A 47 -9.84 -17.81 6.63
CA ASN A 47 -10.60 -18.81 5.87
C ASN A 47 -10.15 -18.89 4.40
N HIS A 48 -9.17 -18.08 4.00
CA HIS A 48 -8.60 -18.13 2.66
C HIS A 48 -7.66 -19.34 2.52
N ASP A 49 -7.99 -20.25 1.60
CA ASP A 49 -7.26 -21.51 1.37
C ASP A 49 -6.29 -21.46 0.18
N GLY A 50 -6.12 -20.28 -0.43
CA GLY A 50 -5.25 -20.08 -1.59
C GLY A 50 -5.80 -20.58 -2.92
N THR A 51 -6.99 -21.20 -2.98
CA THR A 51 -7.52 -21.79 -4.22
C THR A 51 -8.12 -20.76 -5.18
N SER A 52 -8.47 -19.59 -4.67
CA SER A 52 -9.04 -18.48 -5.42
C SER A 52 -8.48 -17.14 -4.97
N ARG A 53 -8.60 -16.10 -5.78
CA ARG A 53 -8.11 -14.76 -5.40
C ARG A 53 -9.07 -14.13 -4.40
N THR A 54 -8.52 -13.57 -3.32
CA THR A 54 -9.24 -12.61 -2.48
C THR A 54 -9.48 -11.33 -3.28
N MET A 55 -10.75 -10.93 -3.40
CA MET A 55 -11.14 -9.65 -3.95
C MET A 55 -12.19 -9.04 -3.01
N PHE A 56 -11.85 -7.90 -2.43
CA PHE A 56 -12.76 -7.08 -1.66
C PHE A 56 -12.47 -5.62 -1.98
N GLY A 57 -13.52 -4.85 -2.25
CA GLY A 57 -13.41 -3.46 -2.66
C GLY A 57 -13.18 -2.56 -1.44
N GLY A 58 -12.32 -1.56 -1.61
CA GLY A 58 -12.10 -0.51 -0.63
C GLY A 58 -11.35 -0.91 0.66
N PRO A 59 -10.19 -1.60 0.57
CA PRO A 59 -9.43 -1.99 1.77
C PRO A 59 -8.99 -0.77 2.61
N ILE A 60 -8.72 0.38 1.99
CA ILE A 60 -8.25 1.58 2.67
C ILE A 60 -9.39 2.20 3.50
N GLU A 61 -10.60 2.23 2.95
CA GLU A 61 -11.79 2.88 3.49
C GLU A 61 -12.32 2.18 4.75
N HIS A 62 -11.96 0.91 4.96
CA HIS A 62 -12.29 0.17 6.18
C HIS A 62 -11.49 0.62 7.41
N ARG A 63 -10.40 1.38 7.21
CA ARG A 63 -9.49 1.79 8.29
C ARG A 63 -9.32 3.30 8.29
N PRO A 64 -9.92 4.04 9.25
CA PRO A 64 -9.82 5.50 9.30
C PRO A 64 -8.38 6.03 9.26
N ARG A 65 -7.42 5.28 9.83
CA ARG A 65 -6.00 5.65 9.87
C ARG A 65 -5.31 5.57 8.50
N LEU A 66 -5.79 4.75 7.56
CA LEU A 66 -5.25 4.69 6.20
C LEU A 66 -5.76 5.82 5.29
N CYS A 67 -6.78 6.56 5.72
CA CYS A 67 -7.39 7.66 4.97
C CYS A 67 -6.79 9.05 5.31
N THR A 68 -5.72 9.10 6.09
CA THR A 68 -5.12 10.34 6.63
C THR A 68 -3.98 10.87 5.82
#